data_AF-A0A099P604-F1
#
_entry.id   AF-A0A099P604-F1
#
_cell.length_a   1.000
_cell.length_b   1.000
_cell.length_c   1.000
_cell.angle_alpha   90.00
_cell.angle_beta   90.00
_cell.angle_gamma   90.00
#
_symmetry.space_group_name_H-M   'P 1'
#
loop_
_entity.id
_entity.type
_entity.pdbx_description
1 polymer ?
#
loop_
_entity_poly.entity_id
_entity_poly.type
_entity_poly.pdbx_seq_one_letter_code
_entity_poly.pdbx_strand_id
1 'polypeptide(L)'
;MEKDLEDADKYAFDDHSSYFKMKNIKQQEQGEALSKILKRGDPSRYPPIFSNCRIHVNGRTDPDILQLRKYIVLYGGTYVHFLSNKSAATHIVAESLPPRKRIQFGNCKVVTPKWIMDSIESKTLLNWADYRLEQLREHGQTLIIFNKQKDIIRERSSINQNDA
;
A
#
# COMPACT_ATOMS: atom_id res chain seq x y z
N MET A 1 -20.14 -30.88 -1.46
CA MET A 1 -20.50 -31.48 -2.76
C MET A 1 -21.70 -30.81 -3.39
N GLU A 2 -22.86 -30.72 -2.74
CA GLU A 2 -24.04 -30.06 -3.34
C GLU A 2 -23.97 -28.51 -3.28
N LYS A 3 -23.29 -27.95 -2.26
CA LYS A 3 -23.03 -26.51 -2.13
C LYS A 3 -22.01 -25.94 -3.10
N ASP A 4 -21.21 -26.78 -3.74
CA ASP A 4 -20.09 -26.35 -4.59
C ASP A 4 -20.53 -26.14 -6.06
N LEU A 5 -21.64 -26.77 -6.47
CA LEU A 5 -22.21 -26.68 -7.81
C LEU A 5 -23.14 -25.46 -7.97
N GLU A 6 -23.86 -25.07 -6.91
CA GLU A 6 -24.76 -23.90 -6.88
C GLU A 6 -24.01 -22.55 -6.99
N ASP A 7 -22.71 -22.57 -6.68
CA ASP A 7 -21.82 -21.42 -6.74
C ASP A 7 -21.32 -21.14 -8.17
N ALA A 8 -21.32 -22.14 -9.08
CA ALA A 8 -20.74 -21.97 -10.42
C ALA A 8 -21.50 -20.96 -11.29
N ASP A 9 -22.83 -21.00 -11.28
CA ASP A 9 -23.68 -20.05 -12.01
C ASP A 9 -23.69 -18.65 -11.36
N LYS A 10 -23.47 -18.56 -10.04
CA LYS A 10 -23.32 -17.28 -9.33
C LYS A 10 -22.04 -16.51 -9.73
N TYR A 11 -21.06 -17.22 -10.30
CA TYR A 11 -19.78 -16.66 -10.75
C TYR A 11 -19.62 -16.67 -12.28
N ALA A 12 -20.70 -16.86 -13.04
CA ALA A 12 -20.72 -16.57 -14.47
C ALA A 12 -20.58 -15.05 -14.67
N PHE A 13 -19.34 -14.57 -14.83
CA PHE A 13 -19.03 -13.16 -14.99
C PHE A 13 -18.90 -12.80 -16.46
N ASP A 14 -19.96 -12.25 -17.04
CA ASP A 14 -19.93 -11.54 -18.33
C ASP A 14 -19.25 -10.14 -18.21
N ASP A 15 -19.01 -9.67 -16.98
CA ASP A 15 -18.46 -8.34 -16.69
C ASP A 15 -17.41 -8.34 -15.56
N HIS A 16 -16.25 -7.72 -15.84
CA HIS A 16 -15.15 -7.52 -14.90
C HIS A 16 -15.57 -6.71 -13.66
N SER A 17 -16.50 -5.76 -13.79
CA SER A 17 -17.00 -4.97 -12.64
C SER A 17 -17.68 -5.86 -11.60
N SER A 18 -18.50 -6.81 -12.05
CA SER A 18 -19.21 -7.76 -11.20
C SER A 18 -18.27 -8.70 -10.44
N TYR A 19 -17.20 -9.15 -11.08
CA TYR A 19 -16.16 -9.95 -10.43
C TYR A 19 -15.48 -9.20 -9.28
N PHE A 20 -15.02 -7.97 -9.52
CA PHE A 20 -14.34 -7.18 -8.48
C PHE A 20 -15.26 -6.82 -7.32
N LYS A 21 -16.55 -6.56 -7.58
CA LYS A 21 -17.55 -6.37 -6.53
C LYS A 21 -17.70 -7.60 -5.66
N MET A 22 -17.93 -8.77 -6.26
CA MET A 22 -18.07 -10.03 -5.53
C MET A 22 -16.81 -10.37 -4.74
N LYS A 23 -15.63 -10.13 -5.33
CA LYS A 23 -14.34 -10.33 -4.66
C LYS A 23 -14.16 -9.42 -3.45
N ASN A 24 -14.53 -8.15 -3.57
CA ASN A 24 -14.48 -7.20 -2.45
C ASN A 24 -15.41 -7.63 -1.32
N ILE A 25 -16.65 -8.06 -1.63
CA ILE A 25 -17.62 -8.55 -0.65
C ILE A 25 -17.05 -9.75 0.11
N LYS A 26 -16.58 -10.78 -0.60
CA LYS A 26 -15.96 -11.96 0.02
C LYS A 26 -14.78 -11.60 0.92
N GLN A 27 -13.95 -10.65 0.51
CA GLN A 27 -12.79 -10.21 1.30
C GLN A 27 -13.18 -9.44 2.56
N GLN A 28 -14.28 -8.67 2.51
CA GLN A 28 -14.85 -7.98 3.66
C GLN A 28 -15.46 -8.98 4.64
N GLU A 29 -16.28 -9.93 4.15
CA GLU A 29 -16.87 -10.99 4.96
C GLU A 29 -15.83 -11.81 5.72
N GLN A 30 -14.74 -12.19 5.03
CA GLN A 30 -13.61 -12.89 5.67
C GLN A 30 -12.94 -12.04 6.77
N GLY A 31 -12.78 -10.74 6.54
CA GLY A 31 -12.22 -9.82 7.53
C GLY A 31 -13.12 -9.69 8.75
N GLU A 32 -14.42 -9.52 8.53
CA GLU A 32 -15.42 -9.41 9.61
C GLU A 32 -15.51 -10.69 10.43
N ALA A 33 -15.49 -11.86 9.78
CA ALA A 33 -15.47 -13.15 10.46
C ALA A 33 -14.24 -13.27 11.37
N LEU A 34 -13.05 -12.90 10.88
CA LEU A 34 -11.83 -12.88 11.67
C LEU A 34 -11.93 -11.94 12.87
N SER A 35 -12.43 -10.72 12.66
CA SER A 35 -12.62 -9.72 13.73
C SER A 35 -13.59 -10.22 14.79
N LYS A 36 -14.72 -10.82 14.39
CA LYS A 36 -15.69 -11.45 15.31
C LYS A 36 -15.04 -12.54 16.14
N ILE A 37 -14.26 -13.45 15.53
CA ILE A 37 -13.57 -14.53 16.26
C ILE A 37 -12.60 -13.96 17.30
N LEU A 38 -11.78 -12.97 16.93
CA LEU A 38 -10.79 -12.38 17.82
C LEU A 38 -11.40 -11.56 18.97
N LYS A 39 -12.59 -10.98 18.76
CA LYS A 39 -13.32 -10.20 19.77
C LYS A 39 -14.20 -11.03 20.71
N ARG A 40 -14.43 -12.33 20.45
CA ARG A 40 -15.33 -13.18 21.26
C ARG A 40 -14.96 -13.24 22.75
N GLY A 41 -13.67 -13.13 23.08
CA GLY A 41 -13.21 -13.18 24.47
C GLY A 41 -13.42 -11.85 25.22
N ASP A 42 -12.93 -10.76 24.63
CA ASP A 42 -13.00 -9.42 25.23
C ASP A 42 -13.14 -8.36 24.13
N PRO A 43 -14.36 -7.86 23.87
CA PRO A 43 -14.60 -6.80 22.90
C PRO A 43 -13.93 -5.46 23.28
N SER A 44 -13.73 -5.21 24.58
CA SER A 44 -13.16 -3.95 25.09
C SER A 44 -11.67 -3.80 24.76
N ARG A 45 -10.99 -4.94 24.53
CA ARG A 45 -9.57 -4.98 24.13
C ARG A 45 -9.30 -4.31 22.78
N TYR A 46 -10.29 -4.27 21.89
CA TYR A 46 -10.14 -3.77 20.51
C TYR A 46 -11.15 -2.66 20.20
N PRO A 47 -10.94 -1.45 20.77
CA PRO A 47 -11.82 -0.32 20.53
C PRO A 47 -11.85 0.02 19.03
N PRO A 48 -13.02 0.42 18.47
CA PRO A 48 -13.18 0.68 17.05
C PRO A 48 -12.62 2.06 16.63
N ILE A 49 -11.32 2.29 16.86
CA ILE A 49 -10.62 3.57 16.60
C ILE A 49 -10.63 3.96 15.12
N PHE A 50 -10.71 2.97 14.21
CA PHE A 50 -10.71 3.19 12.76
C PHE A 50 -12.11 3.07 12.13
N SER A 51 -13.19 3.10 12.93
CA SER A 51 -14.58 2.93 12.46
C SER A 51 -14.96 3.69 11.19
N ASN A 52 -14.46 4.92 11.03
CA ASN A 52 -14.73 5.78 9.87
C ASN A 52 -13.59 5.83 8.85
N CYS A 53 -12.63 4.91 8.93
CA CYS A 53 -11.46 4.87 8.07
C CYS A 53 -11.56 3.73 7.06
N ARG A 54 -11.58 4.11 5.78
CA ARG A 54 -11.33 3.20 4.65
C ARG A 54 -9.86 3.29 4.28
N ILE A 55 -9.11 2.22 4.52
CA ILE A 55 -7.65 2.21 4.44
C ILE A 55 -7.20 1.26 3.34
N HIS A 56 -6.37 1.76 2.44
CA HIS A 56 -5.69 0.96 1.44
C HIS A 56 -4.18 0.95 1.72
N VAL A 57 -3.57 -0.23 1.73
CA VAL A 57 -2.12 -0.37 1.91
C VAL A 57 -1.48 -0.59 0.54
N ASN A 58 -0.46 0.20 0.20
CA ASN A 58 0.22 0.14 -1.08
C ASN A 58 1.74 -0.07 -0.92
N GLY A 59 2.25 -1.05 -1.66
CA GLY A 59 3.68 -1.36 -1.72
C GLY A 59 4.14 -2.23 -0.55
N ARG A 60 5.45 -2.41 -0.46
CA ARG A 60 6.08 -3.06 0.70
C ARG A 60 5.97 -2.14 1.90
N THR A 61 5.54 -2.69 3.02
CA THR A 61 5.46 -2.01 4.32
C THR A 61 6.08 -2.87 5.40
N ASP A 62 6.59 -2.21 6.43
CA ASP A 62 6.87 -2.82 7.72
C ASP A 62 6.00 -2.13 8.79
N PRO A 63 5.05 -2.82 9.45
CA PRO A 63 4.69 -4.26 9.37
C PRO A 63 4.06 -4.70 8.04
N ASP A 64 3.95 -6.03 7.82
CA ASP A 64 3.43 -6.60 6.56
C ASP A 64 1.96 -6.24 6.28
N ILE A 65 1.59 -6.25 5.01
CA ILE A 65 0.24 -5.92 4.52
C ILE A 65 -0.83 -6.81 5.18
N LEU A 66 -0.55 -8.10 5.38
CA LEU A 66 -1.51 -9.01 6.03
C LEU A 66 -1.70 -8.67 7.51
N GLN A 67 -0.64 -8.24 8.20
CA GLN A 67 -0.71 -7.78 9.58
C GLN A 67 -1.49 -6.47 9.69
N LEU A 68 -1.20 -5.49 8.83
CA LEU A 68 -1.94 -4.24 8.76
C LEU A 68 -3.42 -4.47 8.46
N ARG A 69 -3.75 -5.37 7.51
CA ARG A 69 -5.15 -5.76 7.23
C ARG A 69 -5.84 -6.29 8.48
N LYS A 70 -5.19 -7.19 9.22
CA LYS A 70 -5.72 -7.75 10.46
C LYS A 70 -5.99 -6.64 11.48
N TYR A 71 -5.02 -5.74 11.69
CA TYR A 71 -5.16 -4.63 12.63
C TYR A 71 -6.30 -3.68 12.24
N ILE A 72 -6.34 -3.24 10.99
CA ILE A 72 -7.39 -2.32 10.50
C ILE A 72 -8.78 -2.89 10.80
N VAL A 73 -9.04 -4.15 10.42
CA VAL A 73 -10.36 -4.77 10.59
C VAL A 73 -10.68 -5.09 12.05
N LEU A 74 -9.67 -5.42 12.85
CA LEU A 74 -9.83 -5.68 14.29
C LEU A 74 -10.21 -4.39 15.04
N TYR A 75 -9.60 -3.26 14.70
CA TYR A 75 -9.87 -1.95 15.28
C TYR A 75 -10.98 -1.18 14.56
N GLY A 76 -11.87 -1.90 13.85
CA GLY A 76 -13.12 -1.40 13.30
C GLY A 76 -13.02 -0.67 11.96
N GLY A 77 -11.83 -0.60 11.35
CA GLY A 77 -11.64 0.01 10.04
C GLY A 77 -12.00 -0.90 8.88
N THR A 78 -12.24 -0.28 7.72
CA THR A 78 -12.48 -0.99 6.46
C THR A 78 -11.19 -1.10 5.68
N TYR A 79 -10.71 -2.32 5.47
CA TYR A 79 -9.59 -2.57 4.57
C TYR A 79 -10.06 -2.59 3.10
N VAL A 80 -9.45 -1.75 2.27
CA VAL A 80 -9.77 -1.62 0.84
C VAL A 80 -8.69 -2.33 0.04
N HIS A 81 -9.03 -3.45 -0.59
CA HIS A 81 -8.09 -4.21 -1.42
C HIS A 81 -7.79 -3.54 -2.75
N PHE A 82 -8.83 -3.02 -3.41
CA PHE A 82 -8.72 -2.39 -4.72
C PHE A 82 -9.37 -1.01 -4.69
N LEU A 83 -8.68 -0.02 -5.24
CA LEU A 83 -9.22 1.33 -5.39
C LEU A 83 -10.05 1.37 -6.67
N SER A 84 -11.37 1.29 -6.54
CA SER A 84 -12.29 1.43 -7.68
C SER A 84 -12.33 2.87 -8.21
N ASN A 85 -12.14 3.85 -7.33
CA ASN A 85 -12.07 5.27 -7.67
C ASN A 85 -11.21 6.01 -6.63
N LYS A 86 -10.99 7.32 -6.85
CA LYS A 86 -10.17 8.18 -5.97
C LYS A 86 -10.78 8.38 -4.56
N SER A 87 -12.08 8.14 -4.38
CA SER A 87 -12.81 8.31 -3.11
C SER A 87 -13.00 6.99 -2.33
N ALA A 88 -12.60 5.86 -2.94
CA ALA A 88 -12.78 4.53 -2.37
C ALA A 88 -12.04 4.38 -1.04
N ALA A 89 -10.85 4.99 -0.92
CA ALA A 89 -10.08 5.04 0.32
C ALA A 89 -9.99 6.46 0.87
N THR A 90 -10.05 6.55 2.20
CA THR A 90 -9.83 7.79 2.96
C THR A 90 -8.34 7.99 3.25
N HIS A 91 -7.62 6.91 3.52
CA HIS A 91 -6.20 6.90 3.86
C HIS A 91 -5.47 5.87 3.01
N ILE A 92 -4.31 6.25 2.49
CA ILE A 92 -3.38 5.36 1.78
C ILE A 92 -2.17 5.18 2.67
N VAL A 93 -1.90 3.94 3.07
CA VAL A 93 -0.74 3.58 3.89
C VAL A 93 0.35 3.09 2.95
N ALA A 94 1.51 3.74 2.99
CA ALA A 94 2.66 3.34 2.21
C ALA A 94 3.95 3.80 2.88
N GLU A 95 5.01 3.01 2.74
CA GLU A 95 6.35 3.40 3.21
C GLU A 95 7.13 4.16 2.14
N SER A 96 6.86 3.86 0.86
CA SER A 96 7.35 4.65 -0.26
C SER A 96 6.36 4.62 -1.43
N LEU A 97 6.32 5.72 -2.18
CA LEU A 97 5.49 5.83 -3.38
C LEU A 97 6.32 6.32 -4.57
N PRO A 98 6.18 5.70 -5.75
CA PRO A 98 6.67 6.27 -7.00
C PRO A 98 6.02 7.62 -7.32
N PRO A 99 6.70 8.52 -8.06
CA PRO A 99 6.16 9.85 -8.38
C PRO A 99 4.76 9.82 -9.01
N ARG A 100 4.53 8.89 -9.95
CA ARG A 100 3.21 8.71 -10.60
C ARG A 100 2.08 8.39 -9.61
N LYS A 101 2.37 7.58 -8.59
CA LYS A 101 1.39 7.21 -7.55
C LYS A 101 1.14 8.35 -6.57
N ARG A 102 2.14 9.19 -6.30
CA ARG A 102 1.96 10.41 -5.48
C ARG A 102 0.93 11.35 -6.11
N ILE A 103 1.02 11.56 -7.43
CA ILE A 103 0.03 12.36 -8.17
C ILE A 103 -1.35 11.68 -8.14
N GLN A 104 -1.41 10.36 -8.35
CA GLN A 104 -2.67 9.61 -8.32
C GLN A 104 -3.39 9.71 -6.96
N PHE A 105 -2.62 9.71 -5.86
CA PHE A 105 -3.13 9.75 -4.49
C PHE A 105 -3.14 11.16 -3.88
N GLY A 106 -2.91 12.22 -4.67
CA GLY A 106 -2.81 13.59 -4.14
C GLY A 106 -4.07 14.09 -3.42
N ASN A 107 -5.24 13.48 -3.71
CA ASN A 107 -6.50 13.81 -3.03
C ASN A 107 -6.78 12.94 -1.79
N CYS A 108 -5.93 11.95 -1.51
CA CYS A 108 -6.07 11.04 -0.39
C CYS A 108 -5.07 11.39 0.72
N LYS A 109 -5.37 11.00 1.95
CA LYS A 109 -4.43 11.14 3.07
C LYS A 109 -3.37 10.04 2.98
N VAL A 110 -2.18 10.37 2.49
CA VAL A 110 -1.06 9.41 2.39
C VAL A 110 -0.27 9.41 3.69
N VAL A 111 -0.22 8.27 4.37
CA VAL A 111 0.39 8.11 5.70
C VAL A 111 1.36 6.93 5.72
N THR A 112 2.26 6.95 6.71
CA THR A 112 3.15 5.81 6.99
C THR A 112 2.43 4.71 7.79
N PRO A 113 2.92 3.46 7.74
CA PRO A 113 2.40 2.36 8.58
C PRO A 113 2.43 2.66 10.09
N LYS A 114 3.36 3.50 10.54
CA LYS A 114 3.49 3.94 11.94
C LYS A 114 2.20 4.58 12.47
N TRP A 115 1.47 5.31 11.63
CA TRP A 115 0.19 5.89 12.02
C TRP A 115 -0.80 4.86 12.57
N ILE A 116 -0.84 3.66 11.96
CA ILE A 116 -1.71 2.58 12.42
C ILE A 116 -1.21 2.03 13.74
N MET A 117 0.09 1.74 13.83
CA MET A 117 0.69 1.13 15.02
C MET A 117 0.57 2.04 16.24
N ASP A 118 0.92 3.32 16.09
CA ASP A 118 0.90 4.30 17.16
C ASP A 118 -0.56 4.60 17.60
N SER A 119 -1.51 4.67 16.66
CA SER A 119 -2.94 4.83 17.00
C SER A 119 -3.51 3.64 17.77
N ILE A 120 -3.01 2.44 17.50
CA ILE A 120 -3.39 1.22 18.21
C ILE A 120 -2.80 1.24 19.62
N GLU A 121 -1.54 1.64 19.77
CA GLU A 121 -0.86 1.74 21.05
C GLU A 121 -1.50 2.80 21.95
N SER A 122 -1.82 3.97 21.40
CA SER A 122 -2.52 5.05 22.11
C SER A 122 -4.00 4.77 22.35
N LYS A 123 -4.56 3.73 21.70
CA LYS A 123 -5.99 3.40 21.64
C LYS A 123 -6.86 4.58 21.19
N THR A 124 -6.30 5.49 20.40
CA THR A 124 -6.97 6.69 19.89
C THR A 124 -6.59 6.92 18.43
N LEU A 125 -7.48 7.54 17.66
CA LEU A 125 -7.17 7.88 16.28
C LEU A 125 -6.22 9.09 16.26
N LEU A 126 -4.94 8.85 15.96
CA LEU A 126 -3.96 9.92 15.87
C LEU A 126 -4.16 10.77 14.62
N ASN A 127 -3.68 12.01 14.69
CA ASN A 127 -3.74 12.94 13.58
C ASN A 127 -2.83 12.47 12.43
N TRP A 128 -3.44 12.13 11.30
CA TRP A 128 -2.75 11.64 10.10
C TRP A 128 -1.69 12.61 9.55
N ALA A 129 -1.85 13.91 9.81
CA ALA A 129 -0.99 14.96 9.28
C ALA A 129 0.48 14.84 9.75
N ASP A 130 0.68 14.30 10.96
CA ASP A 130 1.99 14.10 11.61
C ASP A 130 2.72 12.86 11.08
N TYR A 131 2.01 12.02 10.30
CA TYR A 131 2.50 10.76 9.74
C TYR A 131 2.57 10.80 8.22
N ARG A 132 2.52 11.99 7.62
CA ARG A 132 2.52 12.14 6.15
C ARG A 132 3.82 11.64 5.55
N LEU A 133 3.69 10.85 4.48
CA LEU A 133 4.85 10.29 3.77
C LEU A 133 5.79 11.36 3.19
N GLU A 134 5.28 12.56 2.89
CA GLU A 134 6.06 13.66 2.32
C GLU A 134 7.06 14.27 3.32
N GLN A 135 6.70 14.34 4.61
CA GLN A 135 7.58 14.89 5.66
C GLN A 135 8.86 14.06 5.86
N LEU A 136 8.84 12.76 5.51
CA LEU A 136 10.04 11.91 5.62
C LEU A 136 10.99 12.01 4.41
N ARG A 137 10.57 12.63 3.30
CA ARG A 137 11.28 12.55 2.00
C ARG A 137 12.02 13.82 1.59
N GLU A 138 12.29 14.76 2.50
CA GLU A 138 13.23 15.86 2.22
C GLU A 138 14.64 15.36 1.85
N HIS A 139 14.97 14.10 2.14
CA HIS A 139 16.15 13.43 1.60
C HIS A 139 15.88 12.98 0.16
N GLY A 140 15.89 13.97 -0.74
CA GLY A 140 15.74 13.81 -2.18
C GLY A 140 16.69 12.75 -2.73
N GLN A 141 16.21 12.02 -3.73
CA GLN A 141 17.03 11.12 -4.52
C GLN A 141 18.29 11.89 -4.96
N THR A 142 19.46 11.44 -4.50
CA THR A 142 20.72 11.97 -4.99
C THR A 142 20.78 11.69 -6.49
N LEU A 143 20.90 12.74 -7.29
CA LEU A 143 21.15 12.61 -8.72
C LEU A 143 22.40 11.74 -8.90
N ILE A 144 22.26 10.58 -9.53
CA ILE A 144 23.41 9.78 -9.93
C ILE A 144 24.06 10.51 -11.10
N ILE A 145 25.21 11.16 -10.83
CA ILE A 145 26.00 11.83 -11.87
C ILE A 145 26.74 10.75 -12.67
N PHE A 146 26.28 10.49 -13.89
CA PHE A 146 27.00 9.63 -14.83
C PHE A 146 28.17 10.40 -15.44
N ASN A 147 29.36 10.27 -14.85
CA ASN A 147 30.58 10.83 -15.40
C ASN A 147 31.04 9.95 -16.58
N LYS A 148 30.71 10.36 -17.81
CA LYS A 148 31.17 9.69 -19.03
C LYS A 148 32.63 10.10 -19.28
N GLN A 149 33.58 9.28 -18.81
CA GLN A 149 34.99 9.43 -19.18
C GLN A 149 35.10 9.36 -20.70
N LYS A 150 35.51 10.47 -21.33
CA LYS A 150 35.95 10.48 -22.72
C LYS A 150 37.41 10.03 -22.69
N ASP A 151 37.63 8.74 -22.91
CA ASP A 151 38.99 8.25 -23.13
C ASP A 151 39.57 8.89 -24.39
N ILE A 152 40.71 9.52 -24.16
CA ILE A 152 41.52 10.29 -25.09
C ILE A 152 42.20 9.31 -26.04
N ILE A 153 41.75 9.23 -27.29
CA ILE A 153 42.58 8.66 -28.36
C ILE A 153 43.46 9.81 -28.88
N ARG A 154 44.57 10.05 -28.19
CA ARG A 154 45.72 10.82 -28.70
C ARG A 154 46.99 10.10 -28.27
N GLU A 155 47.45 9.17 -29.10
CA GLU A 155 48.87 8.86 -29.36
C GLU A 155 48.99 7.57 -30.18
N ARG A 156 48.86 7.69 -31.50
CA ARG A 156 49.47 6.76 -32.47
C ARG A 156 49.95 7.47 -33.74
N SER A 157 50.31 8.75 -33.65
CA SER A 157 50.86 9.52 -34.77
C SER A 157 52.35 9.84 -34.61
N SER A 158 53.11 9.00 -33.88
CA SER A 158 54.56 9.22 -33.71
C SER A 158 55.36 7.93 -33.50
N ILE A 159 55.10 6.84 -34.24
CA ILE A 159 56.09 5.77 -34.43
C ILE A 159 55.94 5.21 -35.85
N ASN A 160 56.63 5.83 -36.81
CA ASN A 160 57.31 5.17 -37.94
C ASN A 160 58.02 6.22 -38.80
N GLN A 161 59.14 6.71 -38.27
CA GLN A 161 60.29 7.08 -39.09
C GLN A 161 61.48 6.29 -38.52
N ASN A 162 62.23 5.67 -39.44
CA ASN A 162 63.48 4.92 -39.28
C ASN A 162 63.35 3.43 -38.90
N ASP A 163 63.53 2.54 -39.88
CA ASP A 163 64.84 1.90 -40.12
C ASP A 163 64.84 1.06 -41.42
N ALA A 164 65.93 1.24 -42.19
CA ALA A 164 66.51 0.42 -43.29
C ALA A 164 65.69 0.10 -44.56
#